data_AF-A0A954LNS0-F1
#
_entry.id   AF-A0A954LNS0-F1
#
_cell.length_a   1.000
_cell.length_b   1.000
_cell.length_c   1.000
_cell.angle_alpha   90.00
_cell.angle_beta   90.00
_cell.angle_gamma   90.00
#
_symmetry.space_group_name_H-M   'P 1'
#
loop_
_entity.id
_entity.type
_entity.pdbx_description
1 polymer ?
#
loop_
_entity_poly.entity_id
_entity_poly.type
_entity_poly.pdbx_seq_one_letter_code
_entity_poly.pdbx_strand_id
1 'polypeptide(L)'
;MTLTPEHFERPLCIFVRSLQCPQSAGSNAPNCNFQYDYPETNGLFRPISGDALFRLLPPSVPVVILVHGSFVDFEEEPELLKTFEWIREGHPDEPLLVLCYRWPSTAGCKVLLGSFAVCELAHRAEFNGFYLAQLINRVPAENPVRLIGHSHGCRMISSGLHLLSGGEVDDMRLHPNAWSNRGMRAIFFSAAMDHDWLNPGRCY
;
A
#
# COMPACT_ATOMS: atom_id res chain seq x y z
N MET A 1 16.68 13.52 2.70
CA MET A 1 16.34 14.44 3.83
C MET A 1 16.37 13.66 5.11
N THR A 2 16.62 14.31 6.24
CA THR A 2 16.58 13.67 7.56
C THR A 2 15.23 13.95 8.20
N LEU A 3 14.48 12.89 8.53
CA LEU A 3 13.26 13.01 9.31
C LEU A 3 13.59 13.35 10.76
N THR A 4 12.72 14.13 11.39
CA THR A 4 12.78 14.48 12.82
C THR A 4 11.42 14.20 13.46
N PRO A 5 11.34 14.05 14.79
CA PRO A 5 10.06 13.85 15.49
C PRO A 5 9.01 14.93 15.21
N GLU A 6 9.43 16.18 14.99
CA GLU A 6 8.56 17.33 14.68
C GLU A 6 7.71 17.10 13.42
N HIS A 7 8.19 16.30 12.46
CA HIS A 7 7.42 15.99 11.24
C HIS A 7 6.15 15.16 11.53
N PHE A 8 6.05 14.51 12.70
CA PHE A 8 4.91 13.69 13.09
C PHE A 8 3.91 14.45 13.97
N GLU A 9 4.12 15.73 14.27
CA GLU A 9 3.18 16.54 15.05
C GLU A 9 1.91 16.89 14.27
N ARG A 10 1.92 16.67 12.94
CA ARG A 10 0.81 16.94 12.02
C ARG A 10 0.70 15.81 10.99
N PRO A 11 -0.36 15.76 10.17
CA PRO A 11 -0.45 14.80 9.08
C PRO A 11 0.75 14.87 8.15
N LEU A 12 1.44 13.75 7.99
CA LEU A 12 2.64 13.56 7.18
C LEU A 12 2.34 12.60 6.03
N CYS A 13 2.65 12.98 4.80
CA CYS A 13 2.51 12.14 3.62
C CYS A 13 3.88 11.64 3.16
N ILE A 14 4.04 10.34 2.99
CA ILE A 14 5.23 9.69 2.44
C ILE A 14 4.81 8.78 1.29
N PHE A 15 5.56 8.82 0.19
CA PHE A 15 5.39 7.87 -0.90
C PHE A 15 6.23 6.63 -0.66
N VAL A 16 5.62 5.45 -0.84
CA VAL A 16 6.29 4.16 -0.70
C VAL A 16 6.17 3.41 -2.01
N ARG A 17 7.29 2.98 -2.60
CA ARG A 17 7.33 2.44 -3.96
C ARG A 17 7.87 1.00 -3.97
N SER A 18 7.13 0.10 -4.64
CA SER A 18 7.55 -1.29 -4.95
C SER A 18 7.96 -1.47 -6.42
N LEU A 19 8.20 -0.38 -7.16
CA LEU A 19 8.36 -0.36 -8.62
C LEU A 19 9.48 -1.25 -9.16
N GLN A 20 10.52 -1.50 -8.36
CA GLN A 20 11.68 -2.31 -8.74
C GLN A 20 11.58 -3.75 -8.22
N CYS A 21 10.51 -4.09 -7.51
CA CYS A 21 10.30 -5.42 -6.95
C CYS A 21 9.72 -6.35 -8.03
N PRO A 22 10.06 -7.66 -8.01
CA PRO A 22 9.45 -8.65 -8.90
C PRO A 22 7.92 -8.56 -8.91
N GLN A 23 7.26 -8.86 -10.03
CA GLN A 23 5.80 -8.71 -10.15
C GLN A 23 5.05 -10.06 -10.16
N SER A 24 5.75 -11.12 -9.79
CA SER A 24 5.24 -12.49 -9.72
C SER A 24 6.14 -13.33 -8.80
N ALA A 25 5.59 -14.45 -8.33
CA ALA A 25 6.34 -15.44 -7.58
C ALA A 25 7.43 -16.06 -8.48
N GLY A 26 8.69 -15.97 -8.05
CA GLY A 26 9.77 -16.79 -8.59
C GLY A 26 9.85 -18.12 -7.84
N SER A 27 11.03 -18.71 -7.77
CA SER A 27 11.27 -19.92 -6.97
C SER A 27 11.34 -19.68 -5.45
N ASN A 28 11.38 -18.42 -4.98
CA ASN A 28 11.44 -18.04 -3.57
C ASN A 28 10.62 -16.78 -3.31
N ALA A 29 10.24 -16.56 -2.05
CA ALA A 29 9.59 -15.34 -1.58
C ALA A 29 10.49 -14.11 -1.79
N PRO A 30 10.11 -13.16 -2.68
CA PRO A 30 10.93 -11.98 -2.88
C PRO A 30 10.76 -11.02 -1.69
N ASN A 31 11.87 -10.52 -1.17
CA ASN A 31 11.85 -9.35 -0.31
C ASN A 31 11.82 -8.10 -1.19
N CYS A 32 10.90 -7.18 -0.92
CA CYS A 32 10.85 -5.91 -1.64
C CYS A 32 11.74 -4.87 -0.96
N ASN A 33 12.67 -4.29 -1.72
CA ASN A 33 13.42 -3.12 -1.27
C ASN A 33 12.60 -1.86 -1.57
N PHE A 34 11.71 -1.51 -0.65
CA PHE A 34 10.87 -0.31 -0.79
C PHE A 34 11.70 0.97 -0.84
N GLN A 35 11.35 1.85 -1.77
CA GLN A 35 11.83 3.22 -1.77
C GLN A 35 10.82 4.12 -1.07
N TYR A 36 11.33 5.08 -0.29
CA TYR A 36 10.52 6.01 0.48
C TYR A 36 10.89 7.43 0.09
N ASP A 37 9.89 8.23 -0.26
CA ASP A 37 10.09 9.58 -0.75
C ASP A 37 9.17 10.57 -0.02
N TYR A 38 9.75 11.68 0.40
CA TYR A 38 9.03 12.83 0.96
C TYR A 38 8.65 13.79 -0.19
N PRO A 39 7.36 14.14 -0.36
CA PRO A 39 6.94 15.13 -1.35
C PRO A 39 7.28 16.55 -0.88
N GLU A 40 8.08 17.27 -1.66
CA GLU A 40 8.42 18.68 -1.41
C GLU A 40 7.39 19.63 -2.05
N THR A 41 7.30 20.86 -1.54
CA THR A 41 6.33 21.88 -2.01
C THR A 41 6.56 22.34 -3.45
N ASN A 42 7.74 22.10 -4.01
CA ASN A 42 8.09 22.38 -5.40
C ASN A 42 7.70 21.23 -6.36
N GLY A 43 6.99 20.21 -5.88
CA GLY A 43 6.61 19.03 -6.66
C GLY A 43 7.73 17.99 -6.83
N LEU A 44 8.89 18.18 -6.21
CA LEU A 44 9.97 17.20 -6.24
C LEU A 44 9.81 16.15 -5.13
N PHE A 45 10.43 15.00 -5.35
CA PHE A 45 10.49 13.91 -4.38
C PHE A 45 11.88 13.81 -3.81
N ARG A 46 11.96 13.78 -2.47
CA ARG A 46 13.23 13.62 -1.77
C ARG A 46 13.31 12.26 -1.09
N PRO A 47 14.32 11.43 -1.41
CA PRO A 47 14.50 10.15 -0.75
C PRO A 47 14.70 10.30 0.76
N ILE A 48 14.09 9.37 1.50
CA ILE A 48 14.21 9.20 2.95
C ILE A 48 14.43 7.72 3.29
N SER A 49 14.90 7.45 4.51
CA SER A 49 15.05 6.07 5.00
C SER A 49 13.74 5.56 5.61
N GLY A 50 13.23 4.44 5.11
CA GLY A 50 12.07 3.77 5.70
C GLY A 50 12.33 3.29 7.14
N ASP A 51 13.55 2.88 7.46
CA ASP A 51 13.90 2.47 8.82
C ASP A 51 13.93 3.67 9.77
N ALA A 52 14.39 4.83 9.31
CA ALA A 52 14.31 6.06 10.07
C ALA A 52 12.85 6.49 10.26
N LEU A 53 12.02 6.39 9.22
CA LEU A 53 10.59 6.70 9.26
C LEU A 53 9.88 5.91 10.36
N PHE A 54 9.98 4.58 10.36
CA PHE A 54 9.28 3.74 11.33
C PHE A 54 9.89 3.82 12.74
N ARG A 55 11.18 4.13 12.87
CA ARG A 55 11.82 4.33 14.18
C ARG A 55 11.41 5.65 14.85
N LEU A 56 11.19 6.69 14.05
CA LEU A 56 10.81 8.01 14.55
C LEU A 56 9.30 8.17 14.72
N LEU A 57 8.49 7.25 14.18
CA LEU A 57 7.04 7.26 14.28
C LEU A 57 6.62 7.14 15.77
N PRO A 58 5.94 8.15 16.34
CA PRO A 58 5.48 8.07 17.72
C PRO A 58 4.44 6.95 17.92
N PRO A 59 4.40 6.28 19.08
CA PRO A 59 3.39 5.25 19.36
C PRO A 59 1.96 5.79 19.21
N SER A 60 1.01 4.92 18.86
CA SER A 60 -0.41 5.26 18.65
C SER A 60 -0.73 6.21 17.49
N VAL A 61 0.26 6.87 16.86
CA VAL A 61 0.04 7.64 15.64
C VAL A 61 -0.46 6.71 14.54
N PRO A 62 -1.64 6.94 13.96
CA PRO A 62 -2.17 6.02 12.97
C PRO A 62 -1.39 6.06 11.67
N VAL A 63 -1.28 4.89 11.03
CA VAL A 63 -0.69 4.74 9.69
C VAL A 63 -1.81 4.40 8.71
N VAL A 64 -2.09 5.30 7.77
CA VAL A 64 -3.03 5.09 6.67
C VAL A 64 -2.24 4.73 5.42
N ILE A 65 -2.49 3.57 4.83
CA ILE A 65 -1.88 3.17 3.56
C ILE A 65 -2.91 3.35 2.44
N LEU A 66 -2.62 4.26 1.51
CA LEU A 66 -3.43 4.51 0.33
C LEU A 66 -2.89 3.68 -0.83
N VAL A 67 -3.72 2.83 -1.43
CA VAL A 67 -3.35 1.94 -2.53
C VAL A 67 -4.20 2.26 -3.75
N HIS A 68 -3.55 2.75 -4.80
CA HIS A 68 -4.21 3.09 -6.06
C HIS A 68 -4.53 1.86 -6.92
N GLY A 69 -5.41 2.06 -7.92
CA GLY A 69 -5.82 1.06 -8.89
C GLY A 69 -4.85 0.87 -10.05
N SER A 70 -5.35 0.28 -11.13
CA SER A 70 -4.62 0.14 -12.40
C SER A 70 -4.58 1.43 -13.20
N PHE A 71 -3.61 1.49 -14.13
CA PHE A 71 -3.46 2.58 -15.09
C PHE A 71 -3.13 3.93 -14.46
N VAL A 72 -2.53 3.95 -13.27
CA VAL A 72 -2.06 5.18 -12.62
C VAL A 72 -0.59 5.39 -12.95
N ASP A 73 -0.32 6.39 -13.79
CA ASP A 73 1.03 6.76 -14.20
C ASP A 73 1.71 7.73 -13.22
N PHE A 74 3.03 7.94 -13.42
CA PHE A 74 3.85 8.81 -12.55
C PHE A 74 3.36 10.26 -12.51
N GLU A 75 2.72 10.74 -13.58
CA GLU A 75 2.17 12.11 -13.64
C GLU A 75 0.75 12.20 -13.05
N GLU A 76 0.12 11.08 -12.72
CA GLU A 76 -1.21 10.99 -12.11
C GLU A 76 -1.16 10.84 -10.57
N GLU A 77 -0.04 11.22 -9.96
CA GLU A 77 0.11 11.46 -8.51
C GLU A 77 -0.89 12.46 -7.86
N PRO A 78 -1.62 13.36 -8.57
CA PRO A 78 -2.54 14.29 -7.92
C PRO A 78 -3.65 13.62 -7.12
N GLU A 79 -4.11 12.42 -7.47
CA GLU A 79 -5.26 11.80 -6.78
C GLU A 79 -4.91 11.34 -5.36
N LEU A 80 -3.73 10.74 -5.17
CA LEU A 80 -3.26 10.32 -3.84
C LEU A 80 -2.96 11.54 -2.96
N LEU A 81 -2.33 12.58 -3.53
CA LEU A 81 -2.08 13.83 -2.82
C LEU A 81 -3.37 14.56 -2.45
N LYS A 82 -4.33 14.62 -3.36
CA LYS A 82 -5.65 15.22 -3.10
C LYS A 82 -6.42 14.45 -2.02
N THR A 83 -6.32 13.12 -2.03
CA THR A 83 -6.88 12.28 -0.96
C THR A 83 -6.21 12.58 0.37
N PHE A 84 -4.88 12.71 0.39
CA PHE A 84 -4.15 13.14 1.58
C PHE A 84 -4.56 14.55 2.04
N GLU A 85 -4.71 15.51 1.13
CA GLU A 85 -5.16 16.87 1.43
C GLU A 85 -6.54 16.86 2.08
N TRP A 86 -7.50 16.09 1.54
CA TRP A 86 -8.83 15.93 2.12
C TRP A 86 -8.78 15.32 3.54
N ILE A 87 -7.95 14.30 3.75
CA ILE A 87 -7.77 13.69 5.07
C ILE A 87 -7.19 14.71 6.05
N ARG A 88 -6.16 15.46 5.62
CA ARG A 88 -5.49 16.49 6.42
C ARG A 88 -6.45 17.65 6.75
N GLU A 89 -7.27 18.08 5.80
CA GLU A 89 -8.25 19.15 6.02
C GLU A 89 -9.32 18.77 7.06
N GLY A 90 -9.69 17.49 7.15
CA GLY A 90 -10.60 17.01 8.18
C GLY A 90 -10.00 17.04 9.60
N HIS A 91 -8.68 16.84 9.72
CA HIS A 91 -7.97 16.76 11.01
C HIS A 91 -6.55 17.36 10.91
N PRO A 92 -6.40 18.69 10.80
CA PRO A 92 -5.12 19.34 10.46
C PRO A 92 -4.06 19.26 11.57
N ASP A 93 -4.51 19.13 12.81
CA ASP A 93 -3.66 19.13 14.02
C ASP A 93 -3.50 17.73 14.63
N GLU A 94 -4.11 16.70 14.04
CA GLU A 94 -3.96 15.33 14.54
C GLU A 94 -2.79 14.62 13.84
N PRO A 95 -1.82 14.08 14.60
CA PRO A 95 -0.76 13.24 14.06
C PRO A 95 -1.31 12.09 13.22
N LEU A 96 -0.87 12.00 11.97
CA LEU A 96 -1.23 10.92 11.06
C LEU A 96 -0.08 10.68 10.08
N LEU A 97 0.32 9.43 9.88
CA LEU A 97 1.21 9.05 8.80
C LEU A 97 0.39 8.47 7.64
N VAL A 98 0.43 9.11 6.48
CA VAL A 98 -0.16 8.60 5.25
C VAL A 98 0.94 8.06 4.34
N LEU A 99 0.86 6.76 4.04
CA LEU A 99 1.73 6.07 3.09
C LEU A 99 1.00 5.93 1.75
N CYS A 100 1.40 6.73 0.77
CA CYS A 100 0.95 6.63 -0.61
C CYS A 100 1.70 5.48 -1.30
N TYR A 101 1.09 4.30 -1.34
CA TYR A 101 1.69 3.09 -1.87
C TYR A 101 1.62 3.04 -3.39
N ARG A 102 2.77 2.83 -4.02
CA ARG A 102 2.92 2.83 -5.47
C ARG A 102 3.49 1.50 -5.97
N TRP A 103 2.82 0.95 -6.96
CA TRP A 103 3.16 -0.29 -7.64
C TRP A 103 3.10 -0.09 -9.16
N PRO A 104 3.75 -0.93 -9.98
CA PRO A 104 3.87 -0.71 -11.42
C PRO A 104 2.56 -1.04 -12.15
N SER A 105 1.56 -0.18 -11.96
CA SER A 105 0.16 -0.38 -12.37
C SER A 105 -0.14 -0.05 -13.84
N THR A 106 0.87 0.43 -14.58
CA THR A 106 0.79 0.76 -16.02
C THR A 106 1.82 -0.01 -16.86
N ALA A 107 2.85 -0.58 -16.23
CA ALA A 107 4.01 -1.14 -16.91
C ALA A 107 3.65 -2.33 -17.82
N GLY A 108 3.77 -2.14 -19.14
CA GLY A 108 3.64 -3.21 -20.14
C GLY A 108 2.22 -3.45 -20.68
N CYS A 109 1.19 -2.74 -20.18
CA CYS A 109 -0.17 -2.84 -20.70
C CYS A 109 -0.41 -1.86 -21.85
N LYS A 110 -0.30 -2.34 -23.10
CA LYS A 110 -0.79 -1.60 -24.26
C LYS A 110 -2.31 -1.74 -24.32
N VAL A 111 -3.03 -0.62 -24.20
CA VAL A 111 -4.51 -0.51 -24.23
C VAL A 111 -5.17 -1.26 -25.40
N LEU A 112 -4.43 -1.53 -26.49
CA LEU A 112 -4.90 -2.31 -27.64
C LEU A 112 -5.42 -3.72 -27.32
N LEU A 113 -5.06 -4.31 -26.17
CA LEU A 113 -5.52 -5.66 -25.74
C LEU A 113 -6.36 -5.59 -24.44
N GLY A 114 -7.24 -4.59 -24.34
CA GLY A 114 -8.03 -4.20 -23.16
C GLY A 114 -8.24 -5.26 -22.08
N SER A 115 -8.94 -6.36 -22.37
CA SER A 115 -9.27 -7.38 -21.35
C SER A 115 -8.05 -8.14 -20.82
N PHE A 116 -7.08 -8.50 -21.68
CA PHE A 116 -5.87 -9.20 -21.26
C PHE A 116 -4.98 -8.32 -20.39
N ALA A 117 -4.89 -7.03 -20.73
CA ALA A 117 -4.17 -6.05 -19.94
C ALA A 117 -4.75 -5.91 -18.52
N VAL A 118 -6.08 -5.89 -18.39
CA VAL A 118 -6.75 -5.80 -17.09
C VAL A 118 -6.53 -7.05 -16.24
N CYS A 119 -6.63 -8.26 -16.83
CA CYS A 119 -6.38 -9.51 -16.10
C CYS A 119 -4.93 -9.63 -15.60
N GLU A 120 -3.96 -9.25 -16.44
CA GLU A 120 -2.55 -9.23 -16.04
C GLU A 120 -2.31 -8.27 -14.85
N LEU A 121 -2.89 -7.06 -14.91
CA LEU A 121 -2.81 -6.12 -13.80
C LEU A 121 -3.54 -6.61 -12.55
N ALA A 122 -4.61 -7.39 -12.71
CA ALA A 122 -5.31 -8.02 -11.59
C ALA A 122 -4.42 -9.02 -10.84
N HIS A 123 -3.74 -9.91 -11.57
CA HIS A 123 -2.78 -10.86 -10.98
C HIS A 123 -1.61 -10.11 -10.31
N ARG A 124 -1.07 -9.08 -10.96
CA ARG A 124 0.00 -8.28 -10.34
C ARG A 124 -0.46 -7.54 -9.10
N ALA A 125 -1.68 -7.01 -9.08
CA ALA A 125 -2.23 -6.34 -7.91
C ALA A 125 -2.37 -7.32 -6.74
N GLU A 126 -2.87 -8.52 -7.01
CA GLU A 126 -2.97 -9.62 -6.06
C GLU A 126 -1.58 -10.02 -5.53
N PHE A 127 -0.59 -10.21 -6.39
CA PHE A 127 0.78 -10.50 -5.99
C PHE A 127 1.40 -9.35 -5.16
N ASN A 128 1.18 -8.10 -5.52
CA ASN A 128 1.66 -6.94 -4.74
C ASN A 128 1.04 -6.89 -3.33
N GLY A 129 -0.05 -7.62 -3.07
CA GLY A 129 -0.56 -7.82 -1.71
C GLY A 129 0.49 -8.46 -0.79
N PHE A 130 1.38 -9.28 -1.34
CA PHE A 130 2.53 -9.83 -0.62
C PHE A 130 3.48 -8.74 -0.12
N TYR A 131 3.80 -7.77 -0.97
CA TYR A 131 4.63 -6.63 -0.58
C TYR A 131 3.90 -5.67 0.35
N LEU A 132 2.62 -5.42 0.12
CA LEU A 132 1.82 -4.63 1.06
C LEU A 132 1.84 -5.26 2.46
N ALA A 133 1.73 -6.58 2.57
CA ALA A 133 1.86 -7.26 3.85
C ALA A 133 3.26 -7.14 4.46
N GLN A 134 4.34 -7.24 3.66
CA GLN A 134 5.70 -6.96 4.13
C GLN A 134 5.83 -5.53 4.66
N LEU A 135 5.23 -4.54 3.99
CA LEU A 135 5.23 -3.14 4.43
C LEU A 135 4.48 -2.98 5.75
N ILE A 136 3.30 -3.59 5.89
CA ILE A 136 2.52 -3.57 7.14
C ILE A 136 3.33 -4.14 8.31
N ASN A 137 4.11 -5.20 8.09
CA ASN A 137 4.97 -5.78 9.12
C ASN A 137 6.14 -4.88 9.55
N ARG A 138 6.49 -3.87 8.76
CA ARG A 138 7.49 -2.85 9.14
C ARG A 138 6.92 -1.76 10.03
N VAL A 139 5.60 -1.58 10.05
CA VAL A 139 4.93 -0.61 10.92
C VAL A 139 5.02 -1.12 12.38
N PRO A 140 5.46 -0.31 13.35
CA PRO A 140 5.54 -0.73 14.76
C PRO A 140 4.17 -1.21 15.29
N ALA A 141 4.17 -2.21 16.18
CA ALA A 141 2.96 -2.89 16.65
C ALA A 141 1.97 -1.96 17.38
N GLU A 142 2.50 -0.91 18.00
CA GLU A 142 1.80 0.11 18.76
C GLU A 142 1.06 1.12 17.86
N ASN A 143 1.27 1.07 16.54
CA ASN A 143 0.63 1.97 15.59
C ASN A 143 -0.55 1.27 14.89
N PRO A 144 -1.77 1.84 14.96
CA PRO A 144 -2.92 1.29 14.27
C PRO A 144 -2.77 1.48 12.76
N VAL A 145 -3.07 0.43 11.99
CA VAL A 145 -2.99 0.44 10.53
C VAL A 145 -4.38 0.52 9.92
N ARG A 146 -4.55 1.44 8.97
CA ARG A 146 -5.77 1.64 8.18
C ARG A 146 -5.41 1.57 6.71
N LEU A 147 -6.27 0.93 5.92
CA LEU A 147 -6.01 0.68 4.50
C LEU A 147 -7.12 1.31 3.68
N ILE A 148 -6.77 2.01 2.61
CA ILE A 148 -7.73 2.57 1.66
C ILE A 148 -7.33 2.11 0.26
N GLY A 149 -8.19 1.32 -0.37
CA GLY A 149 -7.97 0.81 -1.72
C GLY A 149 -8.93 1.43 -2.72
N HIS A 150 -8.43 1.69 -3.92
CA HIS A 150 -9.25 2.00 -5.09
C HIS A 150 -9.06 0.92 -6.16
N SER A 151 -10.14 0.40 -6.76
CA SER A 151 -10.07 -0.57 -7.86
C SER A 151 -9.20 -1.78 -7.53
N HIS A 152 -8.17 -2.08 -8.34
CA HIS A 152 -7.21 -3.16 -8.08
C HIS A 152 -6.38 -2.95 -6.79
N GLY A 153 -6.31 -1.74 -6.24
CA GLY A 153 -5.78 -1.51 -4.90
C GLY A 153 -6.59 -2.22 -3.81
N CYS A 154 -7.89 -2.44 -4.02
CA CYS A 154 -8.71 -3.25 -3.09
C CYS A 154 -8.30 -4.72 -3.14
N ARG A 155 -8.07 -5.26 -4.34
CA ARG A 155 -7.55 -6.62 -4.57
C ARG A 155 -6.20 -6.83 -3.89
N MET A 156 -5.30 -5.84 -4.01
CA MET A 156 -4.02 -5.84 -3.30
C MET A 156 -4.18 -5.87 -1.77
N ILE A 157 -5.05 -5.02 -1.22
CA ILE A 157 -5.31 -5.00 0.24
C ILE A 157 -5.91 -6.33 0.69
N SER A 158 -6.89 -6.87 -0.03
CA SER A 158 -7.51 -8.15 0.29
C SER A 158 -6.47 -9.28 0.33
N SER A 159 -5.63 -9.38 -0.70
CA SER A 159 -4.51 -10.33 -0.75
C SER A 159 -3.55 -10.15 0.43
N GLY A 160 -3.14 -8.91 0.73
CA GLY A 160 -2.26 -8.63 1.86
C GLY A 160 -2.86 -9.03 3.21
N LEU A 161 -4.15 -8.77 3.43
CA LEU A 161 -4.85 -9.18 4.65
C LEU A 161 -5.02 -10.71 4.74
N HIS A 162 -5.28 -11.38 3.62
CA HIS A 162 -5.33 -12.84 3.55
C HIS A 162 -4.00 -13.46 3.97
N LEU A 163 -2.90 -12.95 3.42
CA LEU A 163 -1.54 -13.36 3.76
C LEU A 163 -1.18 -13.09 5.23
N LEU A 164 -1.53 -11.91 5.74
CA LEU A 164 -1.33 -11.57 7.16
C LEU A 164 -2.12 -12.50 8.07
N SER A 165 -3.26 -13.02 7.63
CA SER A 165 -4.07 -13.99 8.39
C SER A 165 -3.56 -15.44 8.31
N GLY A 166 -2.39 -15.66 7.69
CA GLY A 166 -1.78 -16.98 7.51
C GLY A 166 -2.21 -17.70 6.22
N GLY A 167 -2.91 -17.01 5.33
CA GLY A 167 -3.28 -17.48 4.00
C GLY A 167 -2.12 -17.55 3.02
N GLU A 168 -2.45 -17.82 1.76
CA GLU A 168 -1.50 -18.06 0.68
C GLU A 168 -1.97 -17.37 -0.60
N VAL A 169 -1.03 -16.80 -1.36
CA VAL A 169 -1.28 -16.10 -2.64
C VAL A 169 -0.15 -16.48 -3.60
N ASP A 170 -0.46 -16.96 -4.80
CA ASP A 170 0.54 -17.46 -5.77
C ASP A 170 1.54 -18.46 -5.15
N ASP A 171 1.05 -19.42 -4.37
CA ASP A 171 1.85 -20.38 -3.59
C ASP A 171 2.80 -19.74 -2.55
N MET A 172 2.63 -18.45 -2.26
CA MET A 172 3.42 -17.68 -1.31
C MET A 172 2.72 -17.52 0.02
N ARG A 173 3.46 -17.73 1.11
CA ARG A 173 3.05 -17.38 2.48
C ARG A 173 4.01 -16.39 3.09
N LEU A 174 3.50 -15.57 4.01
CA LEU A 174 4.37 -14.79 4.87
C LEU A 174 5.04 -15.70 5.90
N HIS A 175 6.20 -15.26 6.40
CA HIS A 175 6.87 -15.95 7.50
C HIS A 175 5.92 -16.04 8.71
N PRO A 176 5.86 -17.17 9.46
CA PRO A 176 4.87 -17.37 10.54
C PRO A 176 4.83 -16.29 11.63
N ASN A 177 5.95 -15.59 11.84
CA ASN A 177 6.07 -14.50 12.82
C ASN A 177 5.71 -13.11 12.26
N ALA A 178 5.17 -13.05 11.03
CA ALA A 178 4.70 -11.81 10.41
C ALA A 178 3.48 -11.22 11.13
N TRP A 179 2.74 -12.03 11.88
CA TRP A 179 1.48 -11.59 12.46
C TRP A 179 1.69 -10.75 13.73
N SER A 180 1.12 -9.55 13.74
CA SER A 180 0.89 -8.79 14.96
C SER A 180 -0.61 -8.80 15.24
N ASN A 181 -1.00 -9.08 16.48
CA ASN A 181 -2.41 -9.08 16.92
C ASN A 181 -2.96 -7.64 17.02
N ARG A 182 -2.91 -6.90 15.90
CA ARG A 182 -3.42 -5.54 15.79
C ARG A 182 -4.71 -5.54 14.97
N GLY A 183 -5.70 -4.78 15.44
CA GLY A 183 -6.91 -4.53 14.65
C GLY A 183 -6.58 -3.67 13.43
N MET A 184 -7.00 -4.12 12.24
CA MET A 184 -6.88 -3.37 11.00
C MET A 184 -8.27 -2.98 10.48
N ARG A 185 -8.36 -1.83 9.82
CA ARG A 185 -9.58 -1.39 9.13
C ARG A 185 -9.25 -1.11 7.68
N ALA A 186 -10.07 -1.63 6.76
CA ALA A 186 -9.92 -1.41 5.33
C ALA A 186 -11.18 -0.73 4.77
N ILE A 187 -10.98 0.20 3.84
CA ILE A 187 -12.03 0.82 3.05
C ILE A 187 -11.74 0.50 1.58
N PHE A 188 -12.75 -0.04 0.88
CA PHE A 188 -12.66 -0.38 -0.53
C PHE A 188 -13.56 0.53 -1.36
N PHE A 189 -12.97 1.22 -2.33
CA PHE A 189 -13.67 2.07 -3.28
C PHE A 189 -13.60 1.47 -4.69
N SER A 190 -14.76 1.32 -5.34
CA SER A 190 -14.86 0.76 -6.70
C SER A 190 -14.10 -0.58 -6.83
N ALA A 191 -14.32 -1.51 -5.89
CA ALA A 191 -13.46 -2.67 -5.70
C ALA A 191 -13.44 -3.60 -6.92
N ALA A 192 -12.27 -3.78 -7.53
CA ALA A 192 -12.05 -4.76 -8.60
C ALA A 192 -11.75 -6.14 -8.01
N MET A 193 -12.73 -6.71 -7.31
CA MET A 193 -12.65 -8.00 -6.64
C MET A 193 -13.81 -8.87 -7.08
N ASP A 194 -13.54 -10.17 -7.24
CA ASP A 194 -14.59 -11.14 -7.52
C ASP A 194 -15.51 -11.32 -6.29
N HIS A 195 -16.77 -11.68 -6.53
CA HIS A 195 -17.78 -11.79 -5.47
C HIS A 195 -17.46 -12.91 -4.47
N ASP A 196 -16.81 -14.00 -4.93
CA ASP A 196 -16.52 -15.17 -4.10
C ASP A 196 -15.18 -15.09 -3.37
N TRP A 197 -14.39 -14.05 -3.62
CA TRP A 197 -13.04 -13.96 -3.10
C TRP A 197 -12.93 -13.78 -1.59
N LEU A 198 -13.82 -12.96 -1.01
CA LEU A 198 -13.85 -12.74 0.43
C LEU A 198 -14.69 -13.79 1.17
N ASN A 199 -15.53 -14.53 0.46
CA ASN A 199 -16.43 -15.53 1.03
C ASN A 199 -16.76 -16.62 0.00
N PRO A 200 -15.87 -17.62 -0.16
CA PRO A 200 -16.03 -18.63 -1.20
C PRO A 200 -17.39 -19.33 -1.13
N GLY A 201 -18.12 -19.33 -2.26
CA GLY A 201 -19.42 -19.99 -2.41
C GLY A 201 -20.60 -19.22 -1.83
N ARG A 202 -20.45 -17.93 -1.53
CA ARG A 202 -21.53 -17.05 -1.08
C ARG A 202 -21.40 -15.67 -1.72
N CYS A 203 -22.41 -15.25 -2.48
CA CYS A 203 -22.50 -13.89 -2.99
C CYS A 203 -22.78 -12.88 -1.86
N TYR A 204 -22.21 -11.68 -1.98
CA TYR A 204 -22.61 -10.47 -1.25
C TYR A 204 -23.52 -9.60 -2.11
#